data_AF-A0A9D6LIN5-F1
#
_entry.id   AF-A0A9D6LIN5-F1
#
_cell.length_a   1.000
_cell.length_b   1.000
_cell.length_c   1.000
_cell.angle_alpha   90.00
_cell.angle_beta   90.00
_cell.angle_gamma   90.00
#
_symmetry.space_group_name_H-M   'P 1'
#
loop_
_entity.id
_entity.type
_entity.pdbx_description
1 polymer ?
#
loop_
_entity_poly.entity_id
_entity_poly.type
_entity_poly.pdbx_seq_one_letter_code
_entity_poly.pdbx_strand_id
1 'polypeptide(L)'
;MAKITNEKYVTINPLSLVKDRTLPCDVFILLSVAGRIIIFRPKGSVADDPEKVKRMMKRGLQNLYIRETDVDAFNAYLQENPSPKPDAEGEAEPGSIVPASATDLAHADVSAVAPGVAGTNPSPLDQPAVVSIPVAPARGPSTPEARVAASEPAKAPEPDKAFVSDKPPEQLMAGLLVPAPDDAPAREEAKKMITDLLKASSANAAMAEIIENPDTEHATSVAIYTTLFAMGLNKNSQALLSDLIVASLLHDVGLTQV
;
A
#
# COMPACT_ATOMS: atom_id res chain seq x y z
N MET A 1 -5.80 27.01 -10.78
CA MET A 1 -5.49 26.09 -11.89
C MET A 1 -3.98 26.05 -12.05
N ALA A 2 -3.33 24.92 -11.76
CA ALA A 2 -1.91 24.75 -12.05
C ALA A 2 -1.75 24.61 -13.57
N LYS A 3 -0.86 25.41 -14.19
CA LYS A 3 -0.54 25.26 -15.61
C LYS A 3 0.14 23.91 -15.79
N ILE A 4 -0.44 23.04 -16.63
CA ILE A 4 0.23 21.83 -17.09
C ILE A 4 1.36 22.31 -18.00
N THR A 5 2.58 22.32 -17.49
CA THR A 5 3.77 22.62 -18.28
C THR A 5 4.17 21.35 -19.03
N ASN A 6 4.26 21.43 -20.36
CA ASN A 6 4.78 20.35 -21.23
C ASN A 6 6.31 20.19 -21.07
N GLU A 7 6.79 20.18 -19.83
CA GLU A 7 8.20 19.94 -19.53
C GLU A 7 8.52 18.46 -19.68
N LYS A 8 9.66 18.17 -20.31
CA LYS A 8 10.20 16.82 -20.40
C LYS A 8 11.07 16.52 -19.20
N TYR A 9 10.95 15.32 -18.67
CA TYR A 9 11.68 14.85 -17.50
C TYR A 9 12.53 13.63 -17.85
N VAL A 10 13.69 13.54 -17.22
CA VAL A 10 14.65 12.43 -17.37
C VAL A 10 14.80 11.74 -16.03
N THR A 11 14.78 10.40 -16.06
CA THR A 11 14.95 9.58 -14.86
C THR A 11 16.42 9.56 -14.42
N ILE A 12 16.67 9.71 -13.12
CA ILE A 12 17.99 9.58 -12.50
C ILE A 12 17.95 8.53 -11.38
N ASN A 13 19.09 7.89 -11.13
CA ASN A 13 19.24 6.92 -10.04
C ASN A 13 19.28 7.66 -8.69
N PRO A 14 18.43 7.33 -7.71
CA PRO A 14 18.45 7.97 -6.39
C PRO A 14 19.83 7.90 -5.69
N LEU A 15 20.61 6.84 -5.95
CA LEU A 15 21.94 6.62 -5.36
C LEU A 15 23.05 7.47 -6.00
N SER A 16 22.75 8.17 -7.10
CA SER A 16 23.70 9.10 -7.73
C SER A 16 23.81 10.45 -7.00
N LEU A 17 22.92 10.70 -6.02
CA LEU A 17 22.99 11.90 -5.18
C LEU A 17 24.10 11.75 -4.14
N VAL A 18 25.06 12.67 -4.15
CA VAL A 18 26.23 12.69 -3.27
C VAL A 18 25.90 13.44 -2.00
N LYS A 19 26.04 12.77 -0.84
CA LYS A 19 25.80 13.32 0.50
C LYS A 19 26.54 14.66 0.71
N ASP A 20 25.91 15.58 1.44
CA ASP A 20 26.47 16.87 1.86
C ASP A 20 26.82 17.85 0.71
N ARG A 21 26.45 17.52 -0.53
CA ARG A 21 26.58 18.42 -1.69
C ARG A 21 25.27 19.11 -2.01
N THR A 22 25.39 20.35 -2.50
CA THR A 22 24.28 21.16 -2.97
C THR A 22 23.82 20.71 -4.35
N LEU A 23 22.52 20.50 -4.53
CA LEU A 23 21.93 20.07 -5.79
C LEU A 23 21.88 21.24 -6.80
N PRO A 24 22.33 21.04 -8.05
CA PRO A 24 22.35 22.09 -9.06
C PRO A 24 20.97 22.36 -9.69
N CYS A 25 20.01 21.45 -9.50
CA CYS A 25 18.68 21.46 -10.10
C CYS A 25 17.62 20.94 -9.12
N ASP A 26 16.35 21.15 -9.49
CA ASP A 26 15.21 20.57 -8.78
C ASP A 26 15.13 19.06 -9.09
N VAL A 27 14.98 18.25 -8.05
CA VAL A 27 14.72 16.82 -8.16
C VAL A 27 13.26 16.56 -7.84
N PHE A 28 12.61 15.76 -8.66
CA PHE A 28 11.19 15.48 -8.60
C PHE A 28 10.90 14.00 -8.36
N ILE A 29 9.71 13.71 -7.84
CA ILE A 29 9.14 12.37 -7.75
C ILE A 29 7.79 12.33 -8.47
N LEU A 30 7.55 11.24 -9.20
CA LEU A 30 6.27 10.95 -9.83
C LEU A 30 5.43 10.11 -8.86
N LEU A 31 4.30 10.65 -8.44
CA LEU A 31 3.30 9.90 -7.68
C LEU A 31 2.41 9.16 -8.67
N SER A 32 2.68 7.87 -8.89
CA SER A 32 1.96 7.03 -9.86
C SER A 32 0.45 7.07 -9.67
N VAL A 33 -0.02 7.10 -8.40
CA VAL A 33 -1.45 7.12 -8.06
C VAL A 33 -2.18 8.36 -8.59
N ALA A 34 -1.49 9.49 -8.69
CA ALA A 34 -2.10 10.76 -9.08
C ALA A 34 -1.62 11.30 -10.43
N GLY A 35 -0.66 10.62 -11.09
CA GLY A 35 0.04 11.14 -12.27
C GLY A 35 0.70 12.51 -12.03
N ARG A 36 1.02 12.84 -10.76
CA ARG A 36 1.53 14.17 -10.37
C ARG A 36 3.03 14.10 -10.11
N ILE A 37 3.73 15.07 -10.68
CA ILE A 37 5.13 15.33 -10.38
C ILE A 37 5.19 16.35 -9.25
N ILE A 38 5.88 16.01 -8.16
CA ILE A 38 6.12 16.92 -7.05
C ILE A 38 7.61 17.11 -6.84
N ILE A 39 8.00 18.30 -6.38
CA ILE A 39 9.40 18.61 -6.05
C ILE A 39 9.77 17.77 -4.81
N PHE A 40 10.73 16.88 -4.98
CA PHE A 40 11.33 16.12 -3.89
C PHE A 40 12.40 16.94 -3.19
N ARG A 41 13.28 17.58 -3.97
CA ARG A 41 14.34 18.46 -3.45
C ARG A 41 14.50 19.68 -4.34
N PRO A 42 14.42 20.90 -3.79
CA PRO A 42 14.64 22.09 -4.58
C PRO A 42 16.13 22.27 -4.90
N LYS A 43 16.42 22.95 -6.01
CA LYS A 43 17.74 23.44 -6.36
C LYS A 43 18.34 24.23 -5.19
N GLY A 44 19.62 23.99 -4.91
CA GLY A 44 20.31 24.61 -3.77
C GLY A 44 20.14 23.86 -2.44
N SER A 45 19.33 22.80 -2.39
CA SER A 45 19.27 21.95 -1.20
C SER A 45 20.42 20.95 -1.13
N VAL A 46 20.77 20.55 0.08
CA VAL A 46 21.79 19.53 0.33
C VAL A 46 21.18 18.15 0.12
N ALA A 47 21.89 17.28 -0.61
CA ALA A 47 21.46 15.90 -0.83
C ALA A 47 21.38 15.11 0.48
N ASP A 48 20.37 14.25 0.58
CA ASP A 48 20.15 13.39 1.74
C ASP A 48 21.27 12.35 1.92
N ASP A 49 21.36 11.82 3.13
CA ASP A 49 22.18 10.65 3.42
C ASP A 49 21.75 9.46 2.54
N PRO A 50 22.70 8.73 1.89
CA PRO A 50 22.39 7.55 1.10
C PRO A 50 21.60 6.49 1.88
N GLU A 51 21.74 6.38 3.21
CA GLU A 51 20.92 5.47 4.02
C GLU A 51 19.45 5.88 4.07
N LYS A 52 19.19 7.19 4.11
CA LYS A 52 17.82 7.72 4.07
C LYS A 52 17.20 7.47 2.71
N VAL A 53 17.96 7.69 1.63
CA VAL A 53 17.53 7.37 0.25
C VAL A 53 17.23 5.88 0.11
N LYS A 54 18.12 4.99 0.58
CA LYS A 54 17.88 3.53 0.61
C LYS A 54 16.60 3.16 1.38
N ARG A 55 16.34 3.79 2.53
CA ARG A 55 15.08 3.58 3.28
C ARG A 55 13.85 4.01 2.49
N MET A 56 13.94 5.10 1.72
CA MET A 56 12.85 5.53 0.84
C MET A 56 12.65 4.58 -0.34
N MET A 57 13.73 4.05 -0.93
CA MET A 57 13.64 3.04 -1.98
C MET A 57 12.94 1.77 -1.49
N LYS A 58 13.24 1.31 -0.27
CA LYS A 58 12.52 0.20 0.38
C LYS A 58 11.01 0.47 0.57
N ARG A 59 10.60 1.73 0.57
CA ARG A 59 9.19 2.16 0.68
C ARG A 59 8.54 2.44 -0.68
N GLY A 60 9.18 2.04 -1.78
CA GLY A 60 8.62 2.18 -3.13
C GLY A 60 9.08 3.41 -3.90
N LEU A 61 10.06 4.18 -3.40
CA LEU A 61 10.71 5.22 -4.20
C LEU A 61 11.63 4.58 -5.25
N GLN A 62 11.12 4.33 -6.45
CA GLN A 62 11.89 3.66 -7.49
C GLN A 62 12.74 4.63 -8.31
N ASN A 63 12.14 5.77 -8.72
CA ASN A 63 12.73 6.69 -9.69
C ASN A 63 12.69 8.12 -9.16
N LEU A 64 13.79 8.86 -9.38
CA LEU A 64 13.82 10.31 -9.26
C LEU A 64 13.87 10.91 -10.67
N TYR A 65 13.36 12.13 -10.81
CA TYR A 65 13.28 12.81 -12.10
C TYR A 65 13.94 14.18 -12.00
N ILE A 66 14.57 14.62 -13.07
CA ILE A 66 15.04 16.00 -13.27
C ILE A 66 14.49 16.51 -14.60
N ARG A 67 14.46 17.83 -14.79
CA ARG A 67 14.05 18.40 -16.09
C ARG A 67 15.11 18.11 -17.14
N GLU A 68 14.69 17.93 -18.39
CA GLU A 68 15.62 17.75 -19.52
C GLU A 68 16.60 18.92 -19.65
N THR A 69 16.16 20.15 -19.33
CA THR A 69 17.00 21.35 -19.32
C THR A 69 18.10 21.36 -18.26
N ASP A 70 17.98 20.51 -17.23
CA ASP A 70 18.90 20.46 -16.10
C ASP A 70 19.90 19.30 -16.18
N VAL A 71 19.82 18.47 -17.23
CA VAL A 71 20.67 17.28 -17.40
C VAL A 71 22.15 17.63 -17.46
N ASP A 72 22.53 18.70 -18.16
CA ASP A 72 23.94 19.13 -18.26
C ASP A 72 24.51 19.55 -16.90
N ALA A 73 23.71 20.30 -16.12
CA ALA A 73 24.09 20.72 -14.78
C ALA A 73 24.22 19.53 -13.82
N PHE A 74 23.35 18.53 -13.97
CA PHE A 74 23.42 17.29 -13.20
C PHE A 74 24.64 16.43 -13.59
N ASN A 75 24.95 16.32 -14.89
CA ASN A 75 26.12 15.60 -15.36
C ASN A 75 27.42 16.25 -14.87
N ALA A 76 27.50 17.59 -14.86
CA ALA A 76 28.64 18.30 -14.28
C ALA A 76 28.79 18.00 -12.77
N TYR A 77 27.67 17.97 -12.03
CA TYR A 77 27.64 17.59 -10.63
C TYR A 77 28.20 16.17 -10.36
N LEU A 78 27.90 15.22 -11.24
CA LEU A 78 28.45 13.85 -11.18
C LEU A 78 29.94 13.79 -11.55
N GLN A 79 30.41 14.58 -12.50
CA GLN A 79 31.82 14.60 -12.92
C GLN A 79 32.75 15.19 -11.86
N GLU A 80 32.30 16.22 -11.15
CA GLU A 80 33.08 16.82 -10.05
C GLU A 80 33.27 15.88 -8.86
N ASN A 81 32.48 14.80 -8.78
CA ASN A 81 32.55 13.81 -7.70
C ASN A 81 32.33 12.44 -8.31
N PRO A 82 33.37 11.83 -8.91
CA PRO A 82 33.26 10.44 -9.33
C PRO A 82 32.81 9.66 -8.10
N SER A 83 31.57 9.14 -8.16
CA SER A 83 31.02 8.32 -7.09
C SER A 83 32.09 7.30 -6.70
N PRO A 84 32.35 7.10 -5.40
CA PRO A 84 33.37 6.15 -4.96
C PRO A 84 33.10 4.87 -5.75
N LYS A 85 34.05 4.51 -6.63
CA LYS A 85 33.94 3.25 -7.38
C LYS A 85 33.61 2.22 -6.31
N PRO A 86 32.54 1.41 -6.47
CA PRO A 86 32.27 0.35 -5.52
C PRO A 86 33.59 -0.38 -5.37
N ASP A 87 34.19 -0.24 -4.18
CA ASP A 87 35.54 -0.71 -3.93
C ASP A 87 35.51 -2.15 -4.40
N ALA A 88 36.37 -2.47 -5.37
CA ALA A 88 36.53 -3.80 -5.88
C ALA A 88 36.62 -4.69 -4.64
N GLU A 89 35.57 -5.48 -4.41
CA GLU A 89 35.52 -6.43 -3.30
C GLU A 89 36.83 -7.17 -3.35
N GLY A 90 37.62 -6.98 -2.29
CA GLY A 90 38.98 -7.48 -2.24
C GLY A 90 38.98 -8.94 -2.64
N GLU A 91 39.85 -9.27 -3.60
CA GLU A 91 40.36 -10.63 -3.71
C GLU A 91 40.83 -11.02 -2.31
N ALA A 92 40.02 -11.84 -1.64
CA ALA A 92 40.38 -12.45 -0.38
C ALA A 92 41.64 -13.27 -0.65
N GLU A 93 42.77 -12.83 -0.09
CA GLU A 93 43.93 -13.69 -0.01
C GLU A 93 43.53 -15.00 0.72
N PRO A 94 44.01 -16.18 0.27
CA PRO A 94 43.71 -17.46 0.89
C PRO A 94 44.48 -17.58 2.22
N GLY A 95 43.95 -16.94 3.25
CA GLY A 95 44.47 -16.96 4.61
C GLY A 95 44.01 -18.19 5.39
N SER A 96 44.90 -19.18 5.47
CA SER A 96 45.16 -20.11 6.59
C SER A 96 44.05 -20.32 7.64
N ILE A 97 43.47 -21.52 7.61
CA ILE A 97 42.56 -22.05 8.63
C ILE A 97 43.37 -22.35 9.90
N VAL A 98 43.10 -21.61 10.99
CA VAL A 98 43.52 -22.00 12.35
C VAL A 98 42.27 -22.45 13.12
N PRO A 99 42.28 -23.63 13.75
CA PRO A 99 41.10 -24.15 14.46
C PRO A 99 40.86 -23.43 15.79
N ALA A 100 39.60 -23.04 16.00
CA ALA A 100 39.11 -22.45 17.23
C ALA A 100 39.13 -23.47 18.38
N SER A 101 39.83 -23.13 19.48
CA SER A 101 39.67 -23.78 20.77
C SER A 101 38.43 -23.25 21.48
N ALA A 102 37.65 -24.18 22.02
CA ALA A 102 36.52 -23.95 22.90
C ALA A 102 36.94 -23.22 24.18
N THR A 103 36.15 -22.25 24.63
CA THR A 103 36.16 -21.84 26.03
C THR A 103 34.80 -21.31 26.48
N ASP A 104 34.30 -22.02 27.49
CA ASP A 104 33.40 -21.69 28.58
C ASP A 104 32.16 -20.79 28.46
N LEU A 105 31.06 -21.46 28.82
CA LEU A 105 29.93 -20.95 29.58
C LEU A 105 30.37 -20.25 30.88
N ALA A 106 29.86 -19.04 31.13
CA ALA A 106 29.66 -18.55 32.48
C ALA A 106 28.42 -17.66 32.58
N HIS A 107 27.61 -17.97 33.59
CA HIS A 107 26.38 -17.33 34.03
C HIS A 107 26.56 -15.89 34.56
N ALA A 108 25.53 -15.05 34.34
CA ALA A 108 24.99 -14.04 35.28
C ALA A 108 23.70 -13.51 34.62
N ASP A 109 22.47 -13.76 35.07
CA ASP A 109 21.82 -13.38 36.33
C ASP A 109 22.09 -11.93 36.77
N VAL A 110 21.24 -10.99 36.31
CA VAL A 110 20.95 -9.75 37.04
C VAL A 110 19.50 -9.31 36.77
N SER A 111 18.64 -9.67 37.72
CA SER A 111 17.82 -8.77 38.55
C SER A 111 17.06 -7.59 37.91
N ALA A 112 15.75 -7.61 38.22
CA ALA A 112 14.76 -6.58 37.99
C ALA A 112 15.02 -5.28 38.77
N VAL A 113 14.74 -4.13 38.13
CA VAL A 113 14.37 -2.88 38.80
C VAL A 113 13.40 -2.10 37.90
N ALA A 114 12.15 -1.97 38.35
CA ALA A 114 11.30 -0.82 38.04
C ALA A 114 11.56 0.27 39.09
N PRO A 115 11.49 1.57 38.75
CA PRO A 115 10.26 2.29 39.07
C PRO A 115 9.92 3.49 38.16
N GLY A 116 8.61 3.75 38.00
CA GLY A 116 8.03 5.01 38.47
C GLY A 116 8.02 6.28 37.58
N VAL A 117 6.80 6.61 37.11
CA VAL A 117 6.11 7.93 37.17
C VAL A 117 6.66 9.15 36.39
N ALA A 118 5.96 9.52 35.31
CA ALA A 118 5.43 10.87 35.02
C ALA A 118 4.53 10.75 33.77
N GLY A 119 3.22 11.01 33.77
CA GLY A 119 2.55 12.18 34.33
C GLY A 119 2.45 13.29 33.29
N THR A 120 1.90 13.03 32.09
CA THR A 120 1.57 14.07 31.11
C THR A 120 0.06 14.10 30.84
N ASN A 121 -0.55 15.22 31.26
CA ASN A 121 -1.93 15.59 30.97
C ASN A 121 -2.20 15.60 29.46
N PRO A 122 -3.29 14.98 28.97
CA PRO A 122 -3.81 15.31 27.66
C PRO A 122 -4.49 16.69 27.72
N SER A 123 -4.06 17.58 26.83
CA SER A 123 -4.72 18.86 26.54
C SER A 123 -6.20 18.66 26.21
N PRO A 124 -7.08 19.62 26.56
CA PRO A 124 -8.51 19.52 26.25
C PRO A 124 -8.73 19.51 24.73
N LEU A 125 -9.59 18.58 24.30
CA LEU A 125 -10.13 18.46 22.96
C LEU A 125 -10.69 19.81 22.49
N ASP A 126 -10.05 20.36 21.45
CA ASP A 126 -10.66 21.35 20.58
C ASP A 126 -11.97 20.76 20.01
N GLN A 127 -13.08 21.39 20.36
CA GLN A 127 -14.39 21.07 19.82
C GLN A 127 -14.39 21.43 18.32
N PRO A 128 -14.83 20.55 17.42
CA PRO A 128 -14.99 20.93 16.02
C PRO A 128 -16.04 22.03 15.92
N ALA A 129 -15.66 23.12 15.27
CA ALA A 129 -16.55 24.21 14.93
C ALA A 129 -17.81 23.69 14.22
N VAL A 130 -18.98 24.05 14.75
CA VAL A 130 -20.28 23.77 14.16
C VAL A 130 -20.35 24.50 12.81
N VAL A 131 -20.05 23.79 11.73
CA VAL A 131 -20.28 24.28 10.37
C VAL A 131 -21.79 24.37 10.16
N SER A 132 -22.31 25.58 10.18
CA SER A 132 -23.69 25.88 9.84
C SER A 132 -23.91 25.57 8.36
N ILE A 133 -24.58 24.46 8.07
CA ILE A 133 -24.99 24.10 6.72
C ILE A 133 -26.06 25.11 6.28
N PRO A 134 -25.88 25.84 5.17
CA PRO A 134 -26.92 26.71 4.64
C PRO A 134 -28.14 25.87 4.27
N VAL A 135 -29.28 26.21 4.89
CA VAL A 135 -30.60 25.67 4.58
C VAL A 135 -30.86 25.87 3.09
N ALA A 136 -30.97 24.76 2.36
CA ALA A 136 -31.34 24.79 0.95
C ALA A 136 -32.73 25.42 0.78
N PRO A 137 -32.95 26.25 -0.26
CA PRO A 137 -34.23 26.88 -0.52
C PRO A 137 -35.31 25.81 -0.75
N ALA A 138 -36.46 26.01 -0.12
CA ALA A 138 -37.64 25.16 -0.21
C ALA A 138 -37.95 24.84 -1.68
N ARG A 139 -37.85 23.55 -2.04
CA ARG A 139 -38.38 23.04 -3.31
C ARG A 139 -39.88 23.28 -3.29
N GLY A 140 -40.36 24.01 -4.30
CA GLY A 140 -41.77 24.26 -4.52
C GLY A 140 -42.59 22.98 -4.70
N PRO A 141 -43.93 23.09 -4.66
CA PRO A 141 -44.83 21.95 -4.68
C PRO A 141 -44.67 21.15 -5.98
N SER A 142 -44.02 19.99 -5.89
CA SER A 142 -44.02 18.98 -6.92
C SER A 142 -45.41 18.36 -7.02
N THR A 143 -46.02 18.51 -8.18
CA THR A 143 -47.29 17.91 -8.60
C THR A 143 -47.34 16.41 -8.34
N PRO A 144 -48.42 15.88 -7.72
CA PRO A 144 -48.59 14.46 -7.48
C PRO A 144 -49.22 13.80 -8.73
N GLU A 145 -48.45 13.58 -9.79
CA GLU A 145 -48.86 12.64 -10.83
C GLU A 145 -48.40 11.23 -10.43
N ALA A 146 -49.32 10.56 -9.72
CA ALA A 146 -49.23 9.19 -9.28
C ALA A 146 -49.16 8.22 -10.47
N ARG A 147 -47.94 7.87 -10.90
CA ARG A 147 -47.70 6.57 -11.54
C ARG A 147 -47.63 5.50 -10.46
N VAL A 148 -48.77 4.91 -10.15
CA VAL A 148 -48.86 3.62 -9.43
C VAL A 148 -48.35 2.55 -10.40
N ALA A 149 -47.03 2.43 -10.51
CA ALA A 149 -46.42 1.23 -11.08
C ALA A 149 -46.67 0.12 -10.06
N ALA A 150 -47.56 -0.80 -10.39
CA ALA A 150 -47.81 -2.01 -9.61
C ALA A 150 -46.48 -2.73 -9.42
N SER A 151 -45.88 -2.56 -8.24
CA SER A 151 -44.69 -3.30 -7.85
C SER A 151 -45.11 -4.75 -7.76
N GLU A 152 -44.55 -5.60 -8.62
CA GLU A 152 -44.65 -7.04 -8.45
C GLU A 152 -44.26 -7.38 -7.01
N PRO A 153 -45.04 -8.24 -6.32
CA PRO A 153 -44.74 -8.61 -4.95
C PRO A 153 -43.33 -9.21 -4.91
N ALA A 154 -42.42 -8.51 -4.23
CA ALA A 154 -41.04 -8.94 -4.07
C ALA A 154 -41.05 -10.38 -3.54
N LYS A 155 -40.53 -11.31 -4.35
CA LYS A 155 -40.36 -12.71 -3.98
C LYS A 155 -39.64 -12.73 -2.63
N ALA A 156 -40.22 -13.40 -1.63
CA ALA A 156 -39.60 -13.49 -0.31
C ALA A 156 -38.15 -13.98 -0.46
N PRO A 157 -37.17 -13.33 0.22
CA PRO A 157 -35.77 -13.69 0.08
C PRO A 157 -35.60 -15.17 0.43
N GLU A 158 -34.99 -15.93 -0.47
CA GLU A 158 -34.67 -17.33 -0.21
C GLU A 158 -33.69 -17.39 0.98
N PRO A 159 -33.83 -18.39 1.87
CA PRO A 159 -32.96 -18.51 3.04
C PRO A 159 -31.50 -18.60 2.61
N ASP A 160 -30.68 -17.75 3.21
CA ASP A 160 -29.26 -17.61 2.90
C ASP A 160 -28.53 -18.94 3.09
N LYS A 161 -27.95 -19.45 2.01
CA LYS A 161 -27.12 -20.67 2.07
C LYS A 161 -25.79 -20.33 2.74
N ALA A 162 -25.40 -21.15 3.70
CA ALA A 162 -24.07 -21.06 4.28
C ALA A 162 -23.04 -21.53 3.25
N PHE A 163 -21.98 -20.76 3.05
CA PHE A 163 -20.84 -21.17 2.25
C PHE A 163 -19.98 -22.15 3.06
N VAL A 164 -19.56 -23.24 2.41
CA VAL A 164 -18.66 -24.24 2.99
C VAL A 164 -17.42 -24.29 2.11
N SER A 165 -16.29 -23.90 2.69
CA SER A 165 -14.99 -23.97 2.04
C SER A 165 -14.39 -25.37 2.16
N ASP A 166 -13.66 -25.81 1.13
CA ASP A 166 -12.87 -27.06 1.15
C ASP A 166 -11.80 -27.05 2.26
N LYS A 167 -11.25 -25.87 2.56
CA LYS A 167 -10.28 -25.67 3.64
C LYS A 167 -10.80 -24.73 4.72
N PRO A 168 -10.49 -25.00 6.00
CA PRO A 168 -10.84 -24.10 7.08
C PRO A 168 -10.08 -22.76 6.90
N PRO A 169 -10.73 -21.61 7.19
CA PRO A 169 -10.15 -20.29 6.97
C PRO A 169 -8.84 -20.09 7.74
N GLU A 170 -8.66 -20.76 8.88
CA GLU A 170 -7.44 -20.73 9.69
C GLU A 170 -6.23 -21.31 8.95
N GLN A 171 -6.42 -22.37 8.16
CA GLN A 171 -5.32 -22.97 7.38
C GLN A 171 -4.87 -22.05 6.25
N LEU A 172 -5.82 -21.40 5.57
CA LEU A 172 -5.50 -20.45 4.52
C LEU A 172 -4.82 -19.20 5.07
N MET A 173 -5.34 -18.67 6.19
CA MET A 173 -4.73 -17.53 6.87
C MET A 173 -3.29 -17.85 7.29
N ALA A 174 -3.04 -19.04 7.86
CA ALA A 174 -1.69 -19.44 8.25
C ALA A 174 -0.72 -19.48 7.07
N GLY A 175 -1.16 -19.98 5.90
CA GLY A 175 -0.34 -19.98 4.68
C GLY A 175 -0.06 -18.59 4.12
N LEU A 176 -1.03 -17.66 4.22
CA LEU A 176 -0.90 -16.28 3.77
C LEU A 176 -0.02 -15.39 4.66
N LEU A 177 0.30 -15.84 5.88
CA LEU A 177 1.19 -15.13 6.80
C LEU A 177 2.66 -15.55 6.65
N VAL A 178 2.94 -16.56 5.82
CA VAL A 178 4.31 -16.95 5.48
C VAL A 178 4.91 -15.88 4.55
N PRO A 179 6.17 -15.46 4.73
CA PRO A 179 6.81 -14.53 3.80
C PRO A 179 6.96 -15.15 2.40
N ALA A 180 6.82 -14.31 1.37
CA ALA A 180 7.08 -14.70 -0.01
C ALA A 180 8.50 -15.28 -0.17
N PRO A 181 8.70 -16.29 -1.04
CA PRO A 181 7.76 -16.78 -2.06
C PRO A 181 6.82 -17.92 -1.61
N ASP A 182 6.93 -18.37 -0.36
CA ASP A 182 6.31 -19.61 0.10
C ASP A 182 4.78 -19.51 0.30
N ASP A 183 4.21 -18.30 0.21
CA ASP A 183 2.77 -18.03 0.34
C ASP A 183 1.98 -18.18 -0.97
N ALA A 184 2.66 -18.31 -2.10
CA ALA A 184 2.02 -18.41 -3.42
C ALA A 184 0.92 -19.50 -3.51
N PRO A 185 1.11 -20.73 -2.97
CA PRO A 185 0.06 -21.76 -3.01
C PRO A 185 -1.19 -21.37 -2.22
N ALA A 186 -1.01 -20.77 -1.04
CA ALA A 186 -2.11 -20.32 -0.18
C ALA A 186 -2.87 -19.15 -0.82
N ARG A 187 -2.15 -18.27 -1.50
CA ARG A 187 -2.73 -17.14 -2.25
C ARG A 187 -3.58 -17.59 -3.42
N GLU A 188 -3.09 -18.53 -4.23
CA GLU A 188 -3.85 -19.09 -5.35
C GLU A 188 -5.13 -19.81 -4.88
N GLU A 189 -5.05 -20.52 -3.76
CA GLU A 189 -6.22 -21.17 -3.19
C GLU A 189 -7.24 -20.18 -2.61
N ALA A 190 -6.77 -19.13 -1.94
CA ALA A 190 -7.64 -18.07 -1.45
C ALA A 190 -8.32 -17.31 -2.61
N LYS A 191 -7.61 -17.05 -3.71
CA LYS A 191 -8.20 -16.50 -4.95
C LYS A 191 -9.28 -17.42 -5.51
N LYS A 192 -9.01 -18.73 -5.59
CA LYS A 192 -10.01 -19.71 -6.03
C LYS A 192 -11.28 -19.65 -5.18
N MET A 193 -11.15 -19.57 -3.85
CA MET A 193 -12.30 -19.45 -2.95
C MET A 193 -13.16 -18.23 -3.22
N ILE A 194 -12.55 -17.03 -3.32
CA ILE A 194 -13.32 -15.80 -3.56
C ILE A 194 -13.99 -15.84 -4.95
N THR A 195 -13.33 -16.44 -5.95
CA THR A 195 -13.90 -16.63 -7.29
C THR A 195 -15.10 -17.58 -7.25
N ASP A 196 -15.02 -18.68 -6.49
CA ASP A 196 -16.12 -19.62 -6.33
C ASP A 196 -17.31 -18.99 -5.58
N LEU A 197 -17.05 -18.15 -4.57
CA LEU A 197 -18.07 -17.34 -3.88
C LEU A 197 -18.79 -16.36 -4.83
N LEU A 198 -18.03 -15.66 -5.68
CA LEU A 198 -18.58 -14.74 -6.66
C LEU A 198 -19.38 -15.44 -7.75
N LYS A 199 -18.95 -16.63 -8.19
CA LYS A 199 -19.70 -17.44 -9.17
C LYS A 199 -21.00 -18.01 -8.59
N ALA A 200 -20.99 -18.35 -7.30
CA ALA A 200 -22.15 -18.90 -6.62
C ALA A 200 -23.21 -17.82 -6.31
N SER A 201 -22.78 -16.59 -6.06
CA SER A 201 -23.68 -15.44 -6.01
C SER A 201 -24.05 -15.03 -7.44
N SER A 202 -25.18 -14.34 -7.62
CA SER A 202 -25.44 -13.66 -8.90
C SER A 202 -24.52 -12.46 -9.14
N ALA A 203 -23.39 -12.39 -8.40
CA ALA A 203 -22.42 -11.35 -8.53
C ALA A 203 -21.74 -11.44 -9.89
N ASN A 204 -21.47 -10.27 -10.44
CA ASN A 204 -21.19 -10.06 -11.85
C ASN A 204 -19.90 -10.79 -12.29
N ALA A 205 -19.93 -11.51 -13.42
CA ALA A 205 -18.76 -12.20 -13.99
C ALA A 205 -17.53 -11.26 -14.15
N ALA A 206 -17.78 -9.96 -14.33
CA ALA A 206 -16.75 -8.92 -14.36
C ALA A 206 -15.89 -8.85 -13.08
N MET A 207 -16.42 -9.20 -11.90
CA MET A 207 -15.65 -9.19 -10.65
C MET A 207 -14.64 -10.33 -10.58
N ALA A 208 -14.91 -11.46 -11.24
CA ALA A 208 -13.95 -12.56 -11.35
C ALA A 208 -12.74 -12.16 -12.20
N GLU A 209 -12.94 -11.35 -13.25
CA GLU A 209 -11.84 -10.82 -14.08
C GLU A 209 -10.92 -9.87 -13.29
N ILE A 210 -11.48 -9.12 -12.34
CA ILE A 210 -10.71 -8.24 -11.45
C ILE A 210 -9.74 -9.04 -10.57
N ILE A 211 -10.09 -10.26 -10.15
CA ILE A 211 -9.25 -11.07 -9.26
C ILE A 211 -7.99 -11.59 -9.98
N GLU A 212 -8.11 -11.86 -11.29
CA GLU A 212 -7.02 -12.38 -12.12
C GLU A 212 -6.08 -11.27 -12.64
N ASN A 213 -6.45 -9.99 -12.48
CA ASN A 213 -5.63 -8.88 -12.94
C ASN A 213 -4.46 -8.62 -11.95
N PRO A 214 -3.19 -8.61 -12.41
CA PRO A 214 -2.06 -8.30 -11.53
C PRO A 214 -2.09 -6.86 -10.99
N ASP A 215 -2.70 -5.90 -11.70
CA ASP A 215 -2.77 -4.50 -11.27
C ASP A 215 -3.69 -4.28 -10.05
N THR A 216 -4.55 -5.26 -9.75
CA THR A 216 -5.51 -5.24 -8.65
C THR A 216 -5.09 -6.14 -7.49
N GLU A 217 -3.82 -6.60 -7.46
CA GLU A 217 -3.30 -7.48 -6.42
C GLU A 217 -3.56 -6.95 -5.00
N HIS A 218 -3.48 -5.63 -4.81
CA HIS A 218 -3.78 -4.99 -3.54
C HIS A 218 -5.25 -5.21 -3.12
N ALA A 219 -6.20 -4.88 -4.00
CA ALA A 219 -7.63 -5.02 -3.76
C ALA A 219 -8.03 -6.49 -3.56
N THR A 220 -7.46 -7.40 -4.36
CA THR A 220 -7.63 -8.85 -4.22
C THR A 220 -7.14 -9.33 -2.85
N SER A 221 -5.98 -8.87 -2.39
CA SER A 221 -5.45 -9.22 -1.07
C SER A 221 -6.40 -8.75 0.05
N VAL A 222 -6.90 -7.51 -0.03
CA VAL A 222 -7.86 -6.98 0.94
C VAL A 222 -9.14 -7.80 0.94
N ALA A 223 -9.66 -8.18 -0.23
CA ALA A 223 -10.84 -9.04 -0.34
C ALA A 223 -10.64 -10.42 0.31
N ILE A 224 -9.48 -11.05 0.09
CA ILE A 224 -9.11 -12.33 0.71
C ILE A 224 -9.12 -12.21 2.24
N TYR A 225 -8.36 -11.27 2.80
CA TYR A 225 -8.25 -11.14 4.26
C TYR A 225 -9.58 -10.79 4.92
N THR A 226 -10.37 -9.91 4.29
CA THR A 226 -11.67 -9.49 4.82
C THR A 226 -12.68 -10.66 4.81
N THR A 227 -12.65 -11.48 3.77
CA THR A 227 -13.47 -12.71 3.66
C THR A 227 -13.08 -13.73 4.72
N LEU A 228 -11.79 -14.06 4.84
CA LEU A 228 -11.30 -15.01 5.85
C LEU A 228 -11.59 -14.53 7.28
N PHE A 229 -11.46 -13.22 7.54
CA PHE A 229 -11.79 -12.62 8.83
C PHE A 229 -13.28 -12.76 9.15
N ALA A 230 -14.17 -12.48 8.20
CA ALA A 230 -15.62 -12.67 8.38
C ALA A 230 -15.97 -14.13 8.67
N MET A 231 -15.35 -15.08 7.96
CA MET A 231 -15.53 -16.51 8.20
C MET A 231 -15.07 -16.91 9.62
N GLY A 232 -13.93 -16.39 10.09
CA GLY A 232 -13.45 -16.59 11.46
C GLY A 232 -14.40 -16.05 12.54
N LEU A 233 -15.23 -15.05 12.21
CA LEU A 233 -16.32 -14.55 13.06
C LEU A 233 -17.63 -15.34 12.91
N ASN A 234 -17.58 -16.52 12.29
CA ASN A 234 -18.74 -17.35 11.94
C ASN A 234 -19.77 -16.63 11.05
N LYS A 235 -19.33 -15.68 10.23
CA LYS A 235 -20.18 -15.00 9.24
C LYS A 235 -20.07 -15.68 7.88
N ASN A 236 -20.71 -16.84 7.77
CA ASN A 236 -20.61 -17.72 6.59
C ASN A 236 -21.78 -17.58 5.59
N SER A 237 -22.59 -16.52 5.67
CA SER A 237 -23.65 -16.28 4.68
C SER A 237 -23.01 -15.99 3.32
N GLN A 238 -23.41 -16.74 2.29
CA GLN A 238 -22.88 -16.56 0.94
C GLN A 238 -23.17 -15.17 0.39
N ALA A 239 -24.37 -14.62 0.62
CA ALA A 239 -24.72 -13.27 0.18
C ALA A 239 -23.84 -12.22 0.86
N LEU A 240 -23.69 -12.30 2.19
CA LEU A 240 -22.85 -11.38 2.96
C LEU A 240 -21.38 -11.42 2.51
N LEU A 241 -20.82 -12.63 2.33
CA LEU A 241 -19.43 -12.77 1.90
C LEU A 241 -19.22 -12.23 0.48
N SER A 242 -20.19 -12.44 -0.42
CA SER A 242 -20.12 -11.91 -1.79
C SER A 242 -20.15 -10.39 -1.82
N ASP A 243 -21.04 -9.77 -1.04
CA ASP A 243 -21.12 -8.32 -0.89
C ASP A 243 -19.81 -7.74 -0.31
N LEU A 244 -19.24 -8.42 0.68
CA LEU A 244 -17.98 -8.05 1.31
C LEU A 244 -16.80 -8.13 0.34
N ILE A 245 -16.75 -9.16 -0.51
CA ILE A 245 -15.74 -9.29 -1.57
C ILE A 245 -15.87 -8.13 -2.55
N VAL A 246 -17.07 -7.83 -3.04
CA VAL A 246 -17.29 -6.72 -3.98
C VAL A 246 -16.90 -5.39 -3.36
N ALA A 247 -17.32 -5.12 -2.12
CA ALA A 247 -16.95 -3.90 -1.41
C ALA A 247 -15.43 -3.78 -1.23
N SER A 248 -14.75 -4.89 -0.93
CA SER A 248 -13.29 -4.92 -0.77
C SER A 248 -12.56 -4.75 -2.10
N LEU A 249 -13.05 -5.35 -3.19
CA LEU A 249 -12.47 -5.16 -4.52
C LEU A 249 -12.59 -3.70 -5.01
N LEU A 250 -13.66 -3.00 -4.61
CA LEU A 250 -13.94 -1.63 -5.03
C LEU A 250 -13.47 -0.56 -4.04
N HIS A 251 -12.84 -0.93 -2.92
CA HIS A 251 -12.53 0.02 -1.84
C HIS A 251 -11.64 1.19 -2.27
N ASP A 252 -10.77 0.95 -3.26
CA ASP A 252 -9.83 1.93 -3.80
C ASP A 252 -10.26 2.55 -5.13
N VAL A 253 -11.47 2.27 -5.63
CA VAL A 253 -11.97 2.86 -6.89
C VAL A 253 -12.03 4.40 -6.83
N GLY A 254 -12.18 4.97 -5.64
CA GLY A 254 -12.10 6.42 -5.44
C GLY A 254 -10.70 7.01 -5.61
N LEU A 255 -9.64 6.19 -5.50
CA LEU A 255 -8.25 6.60 -5.69
C LEU A 255 -7.81 6.54 -7.15
N THR A 256 -8.44 5.67 -7.95
CA THR A 256 -8.23 5.64 -9.39
C THR A 256 -8.91 6.86 -10.02
N GLN A 257 -8.13 7.89 -10.33
CA GLN A 257 -8.60 9.01 -11.16
C GLN A 257 -8.79 8.50 -12.59
N VAL A 258 -10.03 8.12 -12.94
CA VAL A 258 -10.46 7.93 -14.33
C VAL A 258 -10.56 9.28 -15.03
#